data_AF-A0A176S0M2-F1
#
_entry.id   AF-A0A176S0M2-F1
#
_cell.length_a   1.000
_cell.length_b   1.000
_cell.length_c   1.000
_cell.angle_alpha   90.00
_cell.angle_beta   90.00
_cell.angle_gamma   90.00
#
_symmetry.space_group_name_H-M   'P 1'
#
loop_
_entity.id
_entity.type
_entity.pdbx_description
1 polymer ?
#
loop_
_entity_poly.entity_id
_entity_poly.type
_entity_poly.pdbx_seq_one_letter_code
_entity_poly.pdbx_strand_id
1 'polypeptide(L)' 'MQALCLEKKQLILQDNIPIPKPLAGEALVRVHLAGICATDLELVKGYYPY' A
#
# COMPACT_ATOMS: atom_id res chain seq x y z
N MET A 1 -8.08 -8.04 4.68
CA MET A 1 -6.63 -8.26 4.52
C MET A 1 -5.94 -7.07 5.15
N GLN A 2 -4.75 -7.29 5.72
CA GLN A 2 -3.96 -6.21 6.27
C GLN A 2 -3.36 -5.35 5.15
N ALA A 3 -3.39 -4.03 5.33
CA ALA A 3 -2.79 -3.07 4.41
C ALA A 3 -2.19 -1.91 5.20
N LEU A 4 -1.04 -1.41 4.76
CA LEU A 4 -0.45 -0.16 5.24
C LEU A 4 -0.83 0.95 4.27
N CYS A 5 -1.68 1.87 4.72
CA CYS A 5 -2.22 2.96 3.91
C CYS A 5 -1.54 4.28 4.25
N LEU A 6 -1.15 5.05 3.24
CA LEU A 6 -0.69 6.43 3.42
C LEU A 6 -1.85 7.38 3.15
N GLU A 7 -2.32 8.07 4.18
CA GLU A 7 -3.37 9.08 4.07
C GLU A 7 -2.99 10.32 4.87
N LYS A 8 -3.11 11.52 4.27
CA LYS A 8 -2.77 12.79 4.92
C LYS A 8 -1.38 12.79 5.58
N LYS A 9 -0.38 12.23 4.88
CA LYS A 9 1.00 12.07 5.35
C LYS A 9 1.16 11.17 6.60
N GLN A 10 0.18 10.31 6.89
CA GLN A 10 0.24 9.37 8.00
C GLN A 10 0.08 7.93 7.49
N LEU A 11 0.87 7.02 8.06
CA LEU A 11 0.76 5.60 7.80
C LEU A 11 -0.25 4.98 8.77
N ILE A 12 -1.26 4.30 8.23
CA ILE A 12 -2.33 3.65 8.98
C ILE A 12 -2.34 2.17 8.61
N LEU A 13 -2.17 1.30 9.61
CA LEU A 13 -2.37 -0.13 9.43
C LEU A 13 -3.88 -0.43 9.52
N GLN A 14 -4.45 -0.96 8.45
CA GLN A 14 -5.85 -1.38 8.38
C GLN A 14 -5.93 -2.89 8.27
N ASP A 15 -6.70 -3.56 9.13
CA ASP A 15 -6.77 -5.03 9.15
C ASP A 15 -7.82 -5.63 8.19
N ASN A 16 -8.82 -4.83 7.81
CA ASN A 16 -10.06 -5.32 7.19
C ASN A 16 -10.31 -4.78 5.77
N ILE A 17 -9.25 -4.60 4.98
CA ILE A 17 -9.41 -4.21 3.57
C ILE A 17 -9.94 -5.41 2.74
N PRO A 18 -10.95 -5.23 1.86
CA PRO A 18 -11.41 -6.29 0.97
C PRO A 18 -10.30 -6.81 0.06
N ILE A 19 -10.25 -8.12 -0.17
CA ILE A 19 -9.33 -8.71 -1.14
C ILE A 19 -9.81 -8.32 -2.55
N PRO A 20 -8.95 -7.75 -3.41
CA PRO A 20 -9.35 -7.35 -4.75
C PRO A 20 -9.66 -8.57 -5.64
N LYS A 21 -10.59 -8.40 -6.57
CA LYS A 21 -10.89 -9.39 -7.62
C LYS A 21 -10.11 -9.00 -8.88
N PRO A 22 -9.21 -9.85 -9.41
CA PRO A 22 -8.48 -9.53 -10.63
C PRO A 22 -9.43 -9.48 -11.84
N LEU A 23 -9.21 -8.51 -12.72
CA LEU A 23 -9.87 -8.42 -14.02
C LEU A 23 -9.17 -9.29 -15.07
N ALA A 24 -9.74 -9.34 -16.28
CA ALA A 24 -9.14 -10.06 -17.40
C ALA A 24 -7.74 -9.50 -17.71
N GLY A 25 -6.72 -10.37 -17.65
CA GLY A 25 -5.31 -10.00 -17.86
C GLY A 25 -4.54 -9.65 -16.58
N GLU A 26 -5.19 -9.66 -15.41
CA GLU A 26 -4.53 -9.43 -14.12
C GLU A 26 -4.30 -10.73 -13.36
N ALA A 27 -3.30 -10.72 -12.46
CA ALA A 27 -3.04 -11.80 -11.52
C ALA A 27 -3.16 -11.30 -10.08
N LEU A 28 -3.82 -12.06 -9.22
CA LEU A 28 -3.85 -11.78 -7.79
C LEU A 28 -2.63 -12.40 -7.11
N VAL A 29 -1.76 -11.55 -6.55
CA VAL A 29 -0.52 -11.97 -5.90
C VAL A 29 -0.65 -11.88 -4.38
N ARG A 30 -0.26 -12.94 -3.67
CA ARG A 30 -0.09 -12.91 -2.21
C ARG A 30 1.32 -12.43 -1.88
N VAL A 31 1.44 -11.23 -1.36
CA VAL A 31 2.72 -10.65 -0.92
C VAL A 31 3.24 -11.41 0.31
N HIS A 32 4.46 -11.95 0.21
CA HIS A 32 5.15 -12.62 1.32
C HIS A 32 6.14 -11.70 2.04
N LEU A 33 6.76 -10.78 1.29
CA LEU A 33 7.70 -9.79 1.80
C LEU A 33 7.62 -8.54 0.93
N ALA A 34 7.65 -7.36 1.56
CA ALA A 34 7.77 -6.07 0.89
C ALA A 34 8.95 -5.32 1.52
N GLY A 35 9.86 -4.83 0.68
CA GLY A 35 10.95 -3.97 1.13
C GLY A 35 10.48 -2.52 1.29
N ILE A 36 11.18 -1.77 2.14
CA ILE A 36 10.98 -0.33 2.29
C ILE A 36 12.08 0.38 1.50
N CYS A 37 11.70 1.25 0.58
CA CYS A 37 12.60 2.08 -0.21
C CYS A 37 12.70 3.49 0.38
N ALA A 38 13.75 4.23 0.04
CA ALA A 38 13.90 5.64 0.43
C ALA A 38 12.71 6.50 -0.03
N THR A 39 12.14 6.21 -1.20
CA THR A 39 10.98 6.94 -1.73
C THR A 39 9.74 6.81 -0.84
N ASP A 40 9.55 5.67 -0.17
CA ASP A 40 8.41 5.50 0.75
C ASP A 40 8.48 6.51 1.91
N LEU A 41 9.67 6.79 2.41
CA LEU A 41 9.90 7.78 3.46
C LEU A 41 9.65 9.22 2.97
N GLU A 42 10.00 9.51 1.71
CA GLU A 42 9.72 10.80 1.09
C GLU A 42 8.22 11.02 0.85
N LEU A 43 7.48 9.95 0.52
CA LEU A 43 6.02 10.01 0.41
C LEU A 43 5.36 10.41 1.75
N VAL A 44 5.84 9.88 2.88
CA VAL A 44 5.37 10.29 4.21
C VAL A 44 5.65 11.78 4.48
N LYS A 45 6.74 12.33 3.97
CA LYS A 45 7.05 13.77 4.10
C LYS A 45 6.18 14.65 3.17
N GLY A 46 5.46 14.05 2.23
CA GLY A 46 4.62 14.73 1.26
C GLY A 46 5.37 15.14 -0.01
N TYR A 47 6.37 14.36 -0.42
CA TYR A 47 7.05 14.50 -1.70
C TYR A 47 6.08 14.46 -2.90
N TYR A 48 5.00 13.68 -2.79
CA TYR A 48 3.96 13.57 -3.81
C TYR A 48 2.58 13.90 -3.23
N PRO A 49 1.70 14.60 -3.98
CA PRO A 49 0.39 15.03 -3.47
C PRO A 49 -0.61 13.87 -3.46
N TYR A 50 -0.68 13.16 -2.32
CA TYR A 50 -1.76 12.25 -1.94
C TYR A 50 -2.42 12.72 -0.63
#